data_AF-A0A662W299-F1
#
_entry.id   AF-A0A662W299-F1
#
_cell.length_a   1.000
_cell.length_b   1.000
_cell.length_c   1.000
_cell.angle_alpha   90.00
_cell.angle_beta   90.00
_cell.angle_gamma   90.00
#
_symmetry.space_group_name_H-M   'P 1'
#
loop_
_entity.id
_entity.type
_entity.pdbx_description
1 polymer ?
#
loop_
_entity_poly.entity_id
_entity_poly.type
_entity_poly.pdbx_seq_one_letter_code
_entity_poly.pdbx_strand_id
1 'polypeptide(L)' 'MFPEIDEIRKRRKRLGISQKKLAELVGVSQPLIARIESGKFDPKLSLVKKILKTLEEIEGRATDARTIMHSPVI' A
#
# COMPACT_ATOMS: atom_id res chain seq x y z
N MET A 1 4.81 15.02 -11.54
CA MET A 1 4.34 13.68 -11.14
C MET A 1 4.64 13.54 -9.67
N PHE A 2 3.65 13.33 -8.80
CA PHE A 2 3.89 13.22 -7.36
C PHE A 2 4.63 11.90 -7.09
N PRO A 3 5.89 11.92 -6.62
CA PRO A 3 6.71 10.71 -6.48
C PRO A 3 6.06 9.65 -5.58
N GLU A 4 5.31 10.09 -4.56
CA GLU A 4 4.58 9.24 -3.61
C GLU A 4 3.46 8.43 -4.28
N ILE A 5 2.79 8.98 -5.31
CA ILE A 5 1.67 8.31 -6.00
C ILE A 5 2.19 7.15 -6.85
N ASP A 6 3.32 7.36 -7.54
CA ASP A 6 3.96 6.30 -8.32
C ASP A 6 4.46 5.17 -7.44
N GLU A 7 4.96 5.53 -6.25
CA GLU A 7 5.40 4.57 -5.26
C GLU A 7 4.25 3.70 -4.76
N ILE A 8 3.09 4.28 -4.43
CA ILE A 8 1.88 3.53 -4.06
C ILE A 8 1.54 2.50 -5.13
N ARG A 9 1.49 2.92 -6.40
CA ARG A 9 1.17 2.02 -7.51
C ARG A 9 2.19 0.91 -7.69
N LYS A 10 3.49 1.23 -7.57
CA LYS A 10 4.59 0.26 -7.70
C LYS A 10 4.57 -0.76 -6.55
N ARG A 11 4.48 -0.31 -5.30
CA ARG A 11 4.41 -1.17 -4.12
C ARG A 11 3.18 -2.07 -4.16
N ARG A 12 2.00 -1.53 -4.50
CA ARG A 12 0.78 -2.33 -4.69
C ARG A 12 0.97 -3.45 -5.72
N LYS A 13 1.55 -3.13 -6.88
CA LYS A 13 1.84 -4.14 -7.92
C LYS A 13 2.85 -5.17 -7.45
N ARG A 14 3.91 -4.76 -6.74
CA ARG A 14 4.92 -5.66 -6.15
C ARG A 14 4.31 -6.64 -5.15
N LEU A 15 3.33 -6.18 -4.37
CA LEU A 15 2.55 -7.00 -3.45
C LEU A 15 1.50 -7.90 -4.13
N GLY A 16 1.29 -7.75 -5.45
CA GLY A 16 0.32 -8.55 -6.20
C GLY A 16 -1.16 -8.28 -5.86
N ILE A 17 -1.46 -7.20 -5.12
CA ILE A 17 -2.85 -6.90 -4.71
C ILE A 17 -3.57 -5.98 -5.72
N SER A 18 -4.88 -6.17 -5.85
CA SER A 18 -5.72 -5.32 -6.69
C SER A 18 -5.99 -3.97 -6.04
N GLN A 19 -6.41 -2.97 -6.84
CA GLN A 19 -6.86 -1.68 -6.30
C GLN A 19 -8.05 -1.84 -5.35
N LYS A 20 -8.96 -2.78 -5.64
CA LYS A 20 -10.09 -3.13 -4.77
C LYS A 20 -9.58 -3.62 -3.41
N LYS A 21 -8.61 -4.54 -3.41
CA LYS A 21 -8.04 -5.07 -2.18
C LYS A 21 -7.32 -4.00 -1.36
N LEU A 22 -6.55 -3.12 -2.00
CA LEU A 22 -5.93 -1.99 -1.31
C LEU A 22 -6.99 -1.06 -0.70
N ALA A 23 -8.06 -0.78 -1.43
CA ALA A 23 -9.16 0.07 -0.94
C ALA A 23 -9.84 -0.52 0.30
N GLU A 24 -10.12 -1.83 0.30
CA GLU A 24 -10.66 -2.56 1.44
C GLU A 24 -9.73 -2.46 2.67
N LEU A 25 -8.42 -2.65 2.49
CA LEU A 25 -7.44 -2.61 3.59
C LEU A 25 -7.27 -1.20 4.17
N VAL A 26 -7.34 -0.17 3.32
CA VAL A 26 -7.25 1.24 3.74
C VAL A 26 -8.60 1.73 4.30
N GLY A 27 -9.70 1.02 4.04
CA GLY A 27 -11.05 1.41 4.44
C GLY A 27 -11.62 2.56 3.60
N VAL A 28 -11.39 2.52 2.28
CA VAL A 28 -11.88 3.52 1.31
C VAL A 28 -12.50 2.84 0.09
N SER A 29 -13.09 3.63 -0.81
CA SER A 29 -13.67 3.10 -2.05
C SER A 29 -12.59 2.81 -3.11
N GLN A 30 -12.79 1.77 -3.91
CA GLN A 30 -11.89 1.44 -5.02
C GLN A 30 -11.73 2.58 -6.04
N PRO A 31 -12.79 3.34 -6.41
CA PRO A 31 -12.64 4.52 -7.27
C PRO A 31 -11.75 5.61 -6.67
N LEU A 32 -11.66 5.73 -5.33
CA LEU A 32 -10.74 6.68 -4.70
C LEU A 32 -9.28 6.27 -4.91
N ILE A 33 -8.96 4.98 -4.73
CA ILE A 33 -7.62 4.43 -5.03
C ILE A 33 -7.27 4.63 -6.51
N ALA A 34 -8.21 4.35 -7.43
CA ALA A 34 -7.97 4.54 -8.85
C ALA A 34 -7.67 6.00 -9.22
N ARG A 35 -8.39 6.97 -8.62
CA ARG A 35 -8.13 8.40 -8.80
C ARG A 35 -6.76 8.80 -8.27
N ILE A 36 -6.38 8.31 -7.08
CA ILE A 36 -5.05 8.54 -6.51
C ILE A 36 -3.98 8.02 -7.46
N GLU A 37 -4.05 6.75 -7.90
CA GLU A 37 -3.05 6.17 -8.81
C GLU A 37 -3.00 6.82 -10.20
N SER A 38 -4.06 7.53 -10.61
CA SER A 38 -4.09 8.28 -11.87
C SER A 38 -3.37 9.63 -11.79
N GLY A 39 -3.04 10.12 -10.60
CA GLY A 39 -2.40 11.42 -10.39
C GLY A 39 -3.26 12.64 -10.75
N LYS A 40 -4.55 12.45 -11.09
CA LYS A 40 -5.50 13.50 -11.50
C LYS A 40 -6.23 14.17 -10.34
N PHE A 41 -5.88 13.82 -9.11
CA PHE A 41 -6.53 14.30 -7.90
C PHE A 41 -5.47 14.59 -6.85
N ASP A 42 -5.66 15.63 -6.06
CA ASP A 42 -4.82 15.96 -4.90
C ASP A 42 -5.44 15.34 -3.63
N PRO A 43 -5.06 14.11 -3.25
CA PRO A 43 -5.54 13.51 -2.01
C PRO A 43 -4.99 14.25 -0.80
N LYS A 44 -5.77 14.28 0.28
CA LYS A 44 -5.25 14.73 1.58
C LYS A 44 -4.00 13.93 1.94
N LEU A 45 -2.96 14.61 2.40
CA LEU A 45 -1.70 13.98 2.85
C LEU A 45 -1.94 12.86 3.87
N SER A 46 -2.95 12.99 4.73
CA SER A 46 -3.35 11.96 5.69
C SER A 46 -3.79 10.66 5.02
N LEU A 47 -4.45 10.72 3.87
CA LEU A 47 -4.87 9.54 3.11
C LEU A 47 -3.67 8.87 2.42
N VAL A 48 -2.77 9.66 1.83
CA VAL A 48 -1.52 9.16 1.23
C VAL A 48 -0.69 8.40 2.28
N LYS A 49 -0.49 9.02 3.45
CA LYS A 49 0.21 8.40 4.59
C LYS A 49 -0.47 7.11 5.05
N LYS A 50 -1.82 7.09 5.13
CA LYS A 50 -2.57 5.89 5.49
C LYS A 50 -2.33 4.76 4.48
N ILE A 51 -2.38 5.05 3.19
CA ILE A 51 -2.15 4.07 2.11
C ILE A 51 -0.73 3.51 2.19
N LEU A 52 0.29 4.37 2.34
CA LEU A 52 1.69 3.94 2.45
C LEU A 52 1.90 3.05 3.67
N LYS A 53 1.35 3.43 4.83
CA LYS A 53 1.41 2.62 6.04
C LYS A 53 0.76 1.25 5.85
N THR A 54 -0.42 1.19 5.23
CA THR A 54 -1.09 -0.08 4.94
C THR A 54 -0.26 -0.96 3.99
N LEU A 55 0.41 -0.38 2.99
CA LEU A 55 1.32 -1.12 2.12
C LEU A 55 2.54 -1.64 2.90
N GLU A 56 3.12 -0.84 3.79
CA GLU A 56 4.24 -1.24 4.66
C GLU A 56 3.85 -2.39 5.61
N GLU A 57 2.64 -2.37 6.18
CA GLU A 57 2.16 -3.46 7.04
C GLU A 57 2.00 -4.78 6.26
N ILE A 58 1.59 -4.72 5.00
CA ILE A 58 1.47 -5.92 4.13
C ILE A 58 2.85 -6.42 3.73
N GLU A 59 3.76 -5.50 3.39
CA GLU A 59 5.17 -5.83 3.08
C GLU A 59 5.84 -6.46 4.29
N GLY A 60 5.70 -5.84 5.47
CA GLY A 60 6.20 -6.33 6.76
C GLY A 60 5.74 -7.75 7.04
N ARG A 61 4.43 -8.03 6.93
CA ARG A 61 3.88 -9.40 7.09
C ARG A 61 4.37 -10.39 6.04
N ALA A 62 4.61 -9.94 4.81
CA ALA A 62 5.18 -10.78 3.76
C ALA A 62 6.66 -11.10 4.02
N THR A 63 7.41 -10.18 4.64
CA THR A 63 8.74 -10.44 5.18
C THR A 63 8.69 -11.31 6.43
N ASP A 64 7.79 -11.09 7.39
CA ASP A 64 7.67 -11.92 8.59
C ASP A 64 7.40 -13.38 8.23
N ALA A 65 6.50 -13.65 7.27
CA ALA A 65 6.23 -14.99 6.77
C ALA A 65 7.43 -15.65 6.06
N ARG A 66 8.40 -14.88 5.54
CA ARG A 66 9.62 -15.37 4.87
C ARG A 66 10.88 -15.29 5.75
N THR A 67 10.86 -14.47 6.80
CA THR A 67 12.02 -14.11 7.64
C THR A 67 11.94 -14.79 9.02
N ILE A 68 10.74 -15.15 9.50
CA ILE A 68 10.55 -16.03 10.68
C ILE A 68 10.85 -17.51 10.32
N MET A 69 11.77 -17.74 9.38
CA MET A 69 12.45 -19.02 9.16
C MET A 69 13.92 -18.99 9.60
N HIS A 70 14.45 -17.86 10.07
CA HIS A 70 15.78 -17.79 10.67
C HIS A 70 15.73 -17.19 12.08
N SER A 71 15.56 -18.11 13.02
CA SER A 71 16.11 -18.08 14.37
C SER A 71 15.47 -17.19 15.45
N PRO A 72 15.59 -17.65 16.71
CA PRO A 72 14.64 -17.41 17.78
C PRO A 72 14.94 -16.09 18.47
N VAL A 73 13.91 -15.46 19.01
CA VAL A 73 14.09 -14.40 20.00
C VAL A 73 13.85 -15.02 21.38
N ILE A 74 14.97 -15.11 22.09
CA ILE A 74 15.25 -15.33 23.53
C ILE A 74 14.07 -15.08 24.46
#